data_AF-A0A969KPG8-F1
#
_entry.id   AF-A0A969KPG8-F1
#
_cell.length_a   1.000
_cell.length_b   1.000
_cell.length_c   1.000
_cell.angle_alpha   90.00
_cell.angle_beta   90.00
_cell.angle_gamma   90.00
#
_symmetry.space_group_name_H-M   'P 1'
#
loop_
_entity.id
_entity.type
_entity.pdbx_description
1 polymer ?
#
loop_
_entity_poly.entity_id
_entity_poly.type
_entity_poly.pdbx_seq_one_letter_code
_entity_poly.pdbx_strand_id
1 'polypeptide(L)'
;MDKFANPSPVAAGARLTYTLVVTNSGPTIAYNVVVTDALPTMAKFVQASAGCALGVNNLLTCNPVNVDVGTVLSYTVVVTSDVAGVLTNVAGVKSATPDPGQFANLVSLNTTVASGAYVKLQLLAPGETAAPGTSSGKSGVPSAQTAGIPFTMSVNAVDAFWNVVPDIANQVSMTTTDFLADVPANQALIGGTANLSVTLRLAGSTIVTATDVTDGSKTPGVIPLIVVNVGDKAQLTFGQQPSVTATAGVAFATQPVVYIEDSSGNLVPTASDSVTLTAFSDASCTTPAATALNNGGPVGASGGVASFSGVNYETAETIYLKATSGALAAACSNAVAVGPAAKTKLVFTQQPSIAATAGLTLTIQPVVEIQDQFGNRTTDNDSVTLTAFTDSACTIPASGTLNNGGPLAATAGQASFSGLNYEKAETVYLKAASGSLTACMQLSHRRDAGSLCQAPDRRAGRDGCARHAGWQEWYT
;
A
#
# COMPACT_ATOMS: atom_id res chain seq x y z
N MET A 1 5.97 -12.82 70.68
CA MET A 1 6.55 -11.68 69.94
C MET A 1 5.43 -11.05 69.15
N ASP A 2 5.35 -9.72 69.16
CA ASP A 2 4.38 -8.95 68.36
C ASP A 2 5.10 -8.10 67.31
N LYS A 3 4.39 -7.78 66.23
CA LYS A 3 4.93 -7.01 65.11
C LYS A 3 3.91 -6.00 64.60
N PHE A 4 4.35 -4.75 64.45
CA PHE A 4 3.54 -3.64 63.98
C PHE A 4 4.22 -2.94 62.80
N ALA A 5 3.44 -2.25 61.99
CA ALA A 5 3.91 -1.47 60.84
C ALA A 5 3.24 -0.09 60.85
N ASN A 6 4.03 0.98 60.70
CA ASN A 6 3.53 2.34 60.60
C ASN A 6 4.36 3.18 59.61
N PRO A 7 3.73 3.89 58.66
CA PRO A 7 2.31 3.86 58.31
C PRO A 7 1.89 2.55 57.60
N SER A 8 0.59 2.22 57.64
CA SER A 8 0.00 1.09 56.89
C SER A 8 -1.43 1.49 56.46
N PRO A 9 -1.69 1.76 55.17
CA PRO A 9 -0.76 1.66 54.03
C PRO A 9 0.34 2.74 54.04
N VAL A 10 1.47 2.44 53.40
CA VAL A 10 2.60 3.37 53.18
C VAL A 10 2.65 3.77 51.71
N ALA A 11 2.95 5.03 51.37
CA ALA A 11 3.12 5.43 49.97
C ALA A 11 4.46 4.92 49.40
N ALA A 12 4.51 4.60 48.10
CA ALA A 12 5.75 4.24 47.42
C ALA A 12 6.83 5.32 47.62
N GLY A 13 8.05 4.87 47.93
CA GLY A 13 9.21 5.71 48.28
C GLY A 13 9.21 6.25 49.72
N ALA A 14 8.09 6.18 50.46
CA ALA A 14 8.03 6.63 51.84
C ALA A 14 8.64 5.61 52.82
N ARG A 15 9.07 6.11 53.99
CA ARG A 15 9.63 5.27 55.05
C ARG A 15 8.53 4.51 55.78
N LEU A 16 8.67 3.19 55.83
CA LEU A 16 7.88 2.28 56.64
C LEU A 16 8.69 1.85 57.86
N THR A 17 8.11 1.94 59.05
CA THR A 17 8.75 1.46 60.28
C THR A 17 8.04 0.21 60.78
N TYR A 18 8.76 -0.91 60.81
CA TYR A 18 8.36 -2.10 61.56
C TYR A 18 8.80 -1.97 63.01
N THR A 19 7.90 -2.30 63.94
CA THR A 19 8.20 -2.37 65.37
C THR A 19 8.02 -3.81 65.84
N LEU A 20 9.11 -4.42 66.34
CA LEU A 20 9.15 -5.77 66.88
C LEU A 20 9.17 -5.70 68.39
N VAL A 21 8.21 -6.35 69.05
CA VAL A 21 8.10 -6.36 70.51
C VAL A 21 8.32 -7.79 71.02
N VAL A 22 9.32 -7.96 71.86
CA VAL A 22 9.66 -9.24 72.48
C VAL A 22 9.47 -9.13 73.98
N THR A 23 8.61 -9.98 74.54
CA THR A 23 8.33 -10.04 75.98
C THR A 23 8.79 -11.39 76.51
N ASN A 24 9.61 -11.39 77.56
CA ASN A 24 9.84 -12.61 78.33
C ASN A 24 8.74 -12.74 79.39
N SER A 25 7.73 -13.56 79.13
CA SER A 25 6.62 -13.79 80.07
C SER A 25 6.98 -14.66 81.27
N GLY A 26 8.22 -15.16 81.36
CA GLY A 26 8.70 -16.04 82.43
C GLY A 26 8.44 -17.53 82.15
N PRO A 27 8.70 -18.40 83.14
CA PRO A 27 8.96 -18.09 84.56
C PRO A 27 10.42 -17.77 84.91
N THR A 28 11.37 -17.88 83.96
CA THR A 28 12.81 -17.69 84.20
C THR A 28 13.44 -16.72 83.20
N ILE A 29 14.70 -16.32 83.46
CA ILE A 29 15.49 -15.49 82.54
C ILE A 29 15.66 -16.22 81.19
N ALA A 30 15.42 -15.50 80.09
CA ALA A 30 15.70 -15.98 78.74
C ALA A 30 17.14 -15.59 78.36
N TYR A 31 18.03 -16.58 78.25
CA TYR A 31 19.43 -16.36 77.89
C TYR A 31 19.64 -16.35 76.38
N ASN A 32 20.56 -15.52 75.90
CA ASN A 32 20.96 -15.40 74.49
C ASN A 32 19.75 -15.25 73.54
N VAL A 33 18.84 -14.33 73.86
CA VAL A 33 17.71 -14.01 73.00
C VAL A 33 18.20 -13.31 71.74
N VAL A 34 17.94 -13.91 70.59
CA VAL A 34 18.28 -13.38 69.26
C VAL A 34 16.99 -13.10 68.49
N VAL A 35 16.85 -11.87 68.01
CA VAL A 35 15.76 -11.46 67.13
C VAL A 35 16.25 -11.45 65.69
N THR A 36 15.45 -12.00 64.79
CA THR A 36 15.69 -11.99 63.35
C THR A 36 14.51 -11.41 62.61
N ASP A 37 14.73 -10.68 61.52
CA ASP A 37 13.67 -10.16 60.64
C ASP A 37 14.03 -10.38 59.17
N ALA A 38 13.28 -11.23 58.47
CA ALA A 38 13.47 -11.52 57.05
C ALA A 38 12.71 -10.47 56.21
N LEU A 39 13.45 -9.46 55.74
CA LEU A 39 12.87 -8.34 55.00
C LEU A 39 12.40 -8.79 53.60
N PRO A 40 11.23 -8.32 53.15
CA PRO A 40 10.73 -8.64 51.81
C PRO A 40 11.71 -8.20 50.71
N THR A 41 11.76 -8.93 49.59
CA THR A 41 12.67 -8.64 48.47
C THR A 41 12.46 -7.27 47.83
N MET A 42 11.22 -6.76 47.85
CA MET A 42 10.88 -5.42 47.33
C MET A 42 11.19 -4.29 48.34
N ALA A 43 11.55 -4.62 49.58
CA ALA A 43 11.90 -3.64 50.60
C ALA A 43 13.40 -3.29 50.53
N LYS A 44 13.70 -2.00 50.63
CA LYS A 44 15.04 -1.45 50.73
C LYS A 44 15.31 -1.10 52.19
N PHE A 45 16.34 -1.70 52.78
CA PHE A 45 16.74 -1.41 54.15
C PHE A 45 17.27 0.03 54.28
N VAL A 46 16.78 0.76 55.29
CA VAL A 46 17.25 2.11 55.59
C VAL A 46 18.07 2.11 56.88
N GLN A 47 17.48 1.62 57.98
CA GLN A 47 18.12 1.56 59.29
C GLN A 47 17.40 0.57 60.21
N ALA A 48 18.05 0.15 61.28
CA ALA A 48 17.44 -0.59 62.38
C ALA A 48 17.93 -0.05 63.74
N SER A 49 17.31 -0.52 64.82
CA SER A 49 17.79 -0.31 66.18
C SER A 49 19.26 -0.71 66.35
N ALA A 50 19.95 -0.04 67.26
CA ALA A 50 21.34 -0.35 67.59
C ALA A 50 21.50 -1.83 67.98
N GLY A 51 22.55 -2.46 67.48
CA GLY A 51 22.80 -3.89 67.68
C GLY A 51 22.06 -4.80 66.71
N CYS A 52 21.26 -4.29 65.77
CA CYS A 52 20.69 -5.06 64.66
C CYS A 52 21.39 -4.71 63.34
N ALA A 53 21.77 -5.72 62.57
CA ALA A 53 22.45 -5.55 61.28
C ALA A 53 21.80 -6.42 60.20
N LEU A 54 21.76 -5.89 58.97
CA LEU A 54 21.28 -6.64 57.80
C LEU A 54 22.37 -7.59 57.31
N GLY A 55 22.07 -8.88 57.30
CA GLY A 55 22.93 -9.92 56.78
C GLY A 55 22.60 -10.31 55.33
N VAL A 56 23.13 -11.45 54.91
CA VAL A 56 22.81 -12.08 53.63
C VAL A 56 21.33 -12.44 53.52
N ASN A 57 20.81 -12.59 52.29
CA ASN A 57 19.43 -12.99 52.02
C ASN A 57 18.37 -12.09 52.68
N ASN A 58 18.65 -10.79 52.85
CA ASN A 58 17.77 -9.82 53.50
C ASN A 58 17.36 -10.18 54.94
N LEU A 59 18.17 -10.97 55.65
CA LEU A 59 17.90 -11.35 57.03
C LEU A 59 18.57 -10.37 58.00
N LEU A 60 17.78 -9.51 58.64
CA LEU A 60 18.23 -8.70 59.77
C LEU A 60 18.41 -9.59 61.00
N THR A 61 19.53 -9.44 61.72
CA THR A 61 19.77 -10.15 62.99
C THR A 61 20.23 -9.17 64.06
N CYS A 62 19.64 -9.26 65.24
CA CYS A 62 20.00 -8.46 66.41
C CYS A 62 20.95 -9.23 67.35
N ASN A 63 21.86 -8.49 67.99
CA ASN A 63 22.82 -9.04 68.94
C ASN A 63 22.10 -9.81 70.07
N PRO A 64 22.67 -10.94 70.54
CA PRO A 64 22.08 -11.71 71.64
C PRO A 64 21.99 -10.88 72.92
N VAL A 65 20.85 -10.94 73.61
CA VAL A 65 20.63 -10.27 74.91
C VAL A 65 19.98 -11.24 75.90
N ASN A 66 20.34 -11.14 77.19
CA ASN A 66 19.62 -11.84 78.26
C ASN A 66 18.43 -11.00 78.72
N VAL A 67 17.26 -11.61 78.84
CA VAL A 67 16.00 -10.90 79.08
C VAL A 67 15.37 -11.41 80.37
N ASP A 68 15.31 -10.56 81.39
CA ASP A 68 14.66 -10.88 82.67
C ASP A 68 13.15 -11.05 82.51
N VAL A 69 12.53 -11.80 83.42
CA VAL A 69 11.08 -12.03 83.44
C VAL A 69 10.33 -10.70 83.53
N GLY A 70 9.33 -10.52 82.67
CA GLY A 70 8.53 -9.31 82.55
C GLY A 70 9.18 -8.19 81.72
N THR A 71 10.43 -8.35 81.28
CA THR A 71 11.09 -7.35 80.42
C THR A 71 10.52 -7.38 79.01
N VAL A 72 10.31 -6.18 78.46
CA VAL A 72 9.88 -5.97 77.07
C VAL A 72 11.01 -5.29 76.30
N LEU A 73 11.48 -5.94 75.24
CA LEU A 73 12.39 -5.36 74.27
C LEU A 73 11.62 -4.84 73.06
N SER A 74 12.04 -3.70 72.53
CA SER A 74 11.45 -3.08 71.34
C SER A 74 12.54 -2.78 70.32
N TYR A 75 12.38 -3.29 69.10
CA TYR A 75 13.27 -3.06 67.97
C TYR A 75 12.50 -2.40 66.83
N THR A 76 13.09 -1.37 66.23
CA THR A 76 12.55 -0.70 65.05
C THR A 76 13.39 -1.04 63.83
N VAL A 77 12.72 -1.34 62.72
CA VAL A 77 13.35 -1.57 61.41
C VAL A 77 12.68 -0.67 60.39
N VAL A 78 13.45 0.22 59.77
CA VAL A 78 12.96 1.16 58.78
C VAL A 78 13.35 0.68 57.40
N VAL A 79 12.36 0.57 56.53
CA VAL A 79 12.51 0.22 55.12
C VAL A 79 11.80 1.24 54.23
N THR A 80 12.15 1.27 52.94
CA THR A 80 11.33 1.89 51.90
C THR A 80 10.98 0.86 50.83
N SER A 81 9.99 1.13 50.00
CA SER A 81 9.77 0.39 48.77
C SER A 81 9.26 1.33 47.70
N ASP A 82 9.88 1.28 46.52
CA ASP A 82 9.47 2.11 45.38
C ASP A 82 8.37 1.43 44.57
N VAL A 83 8.04 0.17 44.90
CA VAL A 83 7.08 -0.67 44.18
C VAL A 83 5.81 -0.82 45.02
N ALA A 84 4.67 -0.40 44.47
CA ALA A 84 3.37 -0.61 45.07
C ALA A 84 3.03 -2.11 45.11
N GLY A 85 2.41 -2.56 46.20
CA GLY A 85 2.13 -3.98 46.43
C GLY A 85 2.05 -4.32 47.91
N VAL A 86 2.15 -5.61 48.25
CA VAL A 86 2.13 -6.08 49.64
C VAL A 86 3.52 -6.53 50.04
N LEU A 87 4.04 -5.97 51.13
CA LEU A 87 5.25 -6.41 51.80
C LEU A 87 4.87 -7.44 52.88
N THR A 88 5.28 -8.69 52.69
CA THR A 88 5.19 -9.74 53.73
C THR A 88 6.51 -9.80 54.48
N ASN A 89 6.53 -9.30 55.72
CA ASN A 89 7.74 -9.26 56.54
C ASN A 89 7.64 -10.28 57.68
N VAL A 90 8.64 -11.16 57.83
CA VAL A 90 8.62 -12.26 58.81
C VAL A 90 9.70 -12.07 59.86
N ALA A 91 9.29 -11.83 61.11
CA ALA A 91 10.21 -11.73 62.25
C ALA A 91 10.15 -12.99 63.09
N GLY A 92 11.27 -13.35 63.69
CA GLY A 92 11.39 -14.46 64.62
C GLY A 92 12.26 -14.12 65.82
N VAL A 93 12.07 -14.87 66.90
CA VAL A 93 12.89 -14.79 68.11
C VAL A 93 13.34 -16.19 68.50
N LYS A 94 14.57 -16.32 69.00
CA LYS A 94 15.08 -17.59 69.55
C LYS A 94 15.86 -17.30 70.83
N SER A 95 15.88 -18.25 71.76
CA SER A 95 16.65 -18.17 73.01
C SER A 95 17.34 -19.50 73.29
N ALA A 96 18.40 -19.45 74.11
CA ALA A 96 19.03 -20.65 74.66
C ALA A 96 18.20 -21.26 75.80
N THR A 97 17.44 -20.44 76.54
CA THR A 97 16.41 -20.93 77.46
C THR A 97 15.24 -21.49 76.65
N PRO A 98 14.85 -22.77 76.82
CA PRO A 98 13.70 -23.34 76.13
C PRO A 98 12.40 -22.65 76.52
N ASP A 99 11.54 -22.36 75.54
CA ASP A 99 10.19 -21.83 75.75
C ASP A 99 9.24 -22.98 76.17
N PRO A 100 8.77 -23.04 77.44
CA PRO A 100 7.93 -24.12 77.93
C PRO A 100 6.50 -24.09 77.36
N GLY A 101 6.04 -22.93 76.86
CA GLY A 101 4.68 -22.73 76.38
C GLY A 101 4.46 -23.11 74.92
N GLN A 102 5.52 -23.48 74.19
CA GLN A 102 5.50 -23.70 72.74
C GLN A 102 4.81 -22.55 71.96
N PHE A 103 4.98 -21.31 72.41
CA PHE A 103 4.36 -20.18 71.72
C PHE A 103 5.04 -19.96 70.37
N ALA A 104 4.29 -19.38 69.43
CA ALA A 104 4.83 -19.04 68.12
C ALA A 104 5.92 -17.97 68.27
N ASN A 105 7.17 -18.40 68.12
CA ASN A 105 8.35 -17.54 68.12
C ASN A 105 8.64 -16.93 66.73
N LEU A 106 7.60 -16.88 65.88
CA LEU A 106 7.62 -16.36 64.52
C LEU A 106 6.32 -15.58 64.26
N VAL A 107 6.42 -14.39 63.68
CA VAL A 107 5.30 -13.53 63.33
C VAL A 107 5.47 -12.98 61.92
N SER A 108 4.40 -13.08 61.12
CA SER A 108 4.33 -12.55 59.76
C SER A 108 3.37 -11.37 59.72
N LEU A 109 3.76 -10.27 59.08
CA LEU A 109 2.93 -9.08 58.91
C LEU A 109 2.90 -8.66 57.44
N ASN A 110 1.70 -8.48 56.91
CA ASN A 110 1.47 -7.90 55.59
C ASN A 110 1.26 -6.39 55.71
N THR A 111 1.97 -5.61 54.91
CA THR A 111 1.83 -4.15 54.85
C THR A 111 1.69 -3.72 53.40
N THR A 112 0.64 -2.95 53.10
CA THR A 112 0.39 -2.46 51.75
C THR A 112 1.21 -1.20 51.46
N VAL A 113 1.92 -1.21 50.33
CA VAL A 113 2.53 -0.04 49.70
C VAL A 113 1.57 0.45 48.63
N ALA A 114 1.00 1.64 48.83
CA ALA A 114 0.14 2.31 47.86
C ALA A 114 0.97 3.07 46.81
N SER A 115 0.44 3.19 45.60
CA SER A 115 1.00 4.09 44.57
C SER A 115 1.03 5.54 45.08
N GLY A 116 2.04 6.30 44.67
CA GLY A 116 2.11 7.74 44.92
C GLY A 116 1.12 8.55 44.07
N ALA A 117 1.28 9.88 44.10
CA ALA A 117 0.49 10.78 43.28
C ALA A 117 0.77 10.59 41.78
N TYR A 118 -0.26 10.71 40.94
CA TYR A 118 -0.15 10.65 39.48
C TYR A 118 0.65 11.84 38.91
N VAL A 119 1.73 11.55 38.19
CA VAL A 119 2.63 12.60 37.65
C VAL A 119 2.91 12.47 36.15
N LYS A 120 2.80 11.27 35.57
CA LYS A 120 3.17 11.01 34.17
C LYS A 120 2.44 9.81 33.60
N LEU A 121 2.35 9.75 32.27
CA LEU A 121 1.91 8.56 31.56
C LEU A 121 3.07 7.63 31.25
N GLN A 122 2.79 6.34 31.26
CA GLN A 122 3.64 5.30 30.70
C GLN A 122 2.93 4.70 29.49
N LEU A 123 3.59 4.68 28.33
CA LEU A 123 3.09 4.04 27.12
C LEU A 123 3.89 2.76 26.86
N LEU A 124 3.25 1.60 26.72
CA LEU A 124 3.90 0.31 26.47
C LEU A 124 3.51 -0.23 25.09
N ALA A 125 4.50 -0.55 24.26
CA ALA A 125 4.30 -1.30 23.02
C ALA A 125 4.33 -2.82 23.29
N PRO A 126 3.84 -3.65 22.34
CA PRO A 126 4.10 -5.08 22.38
C PRO A 126 5.59 -5.38 22.57
N GLY A 127 5.93 -6.30 23.48
CA GLY A 127 7.33 -6.62 23.84
C GLY A 127 7.91 -5.81 25.00
N GLU A 128 7.24 -4.74 25.42
CA GLU A 128 7.57 -4.03 26.66
C GLU A 128 6.68 -4.51 27.82
N THR A 129 7.19 -4.44 29.05
CA THR A 129 6.44 -4.74 30.27
C THR A 129 6.67 -3.65 31.31
N ALA A 130 5.64 -3.31 32.09
CA ALA A 130 5.78 -2.38 33.20
C ALA A 130 6.80 -2.94 34.22
N ALA A 131 7.75 -2.11 34.61
CA ALA A 131 8.77 -2.40 35.61
C ALA A 131 8.85 -1.26 36.64
N PRO A 132 7.89 -1.19 37.59
CA PRO A 132 7.87 -0.17 38.63
C PRO A 132 9.15 -0.18 39.48
N GLY A 133 9.50 0.97 40.03
CA GLY A 133 10.72 1.18 40.83
C GLY A 133 12.03 1.25 40.02
N THR A 134 12.00 1.03 38.71
CA THR A 134 13.14 1.22 37.81
C THR A 134 13.22 2.66 37.30
N SER A 135 14.35 3.07 36.71
CA SER A 135 14.52 4.42 36.16
C SER A 135 13.62 4.68 34.93
N SER A 136 13.51 3.70 34.02
CA SER A 136 12.69 3.77 32.80
C SER A 136 11.21 3.44 33.04
N GLY A 137 10.90 2.74 34.13
CA GLY A 137 9.56 2.22 34.42
C GLY A 137 9.18 1.01 33.59
N LYS A 138 10.03 0.57 32.67
CA LYS A 138 9.73 -0.49 31.69
C LYS A 138 10.92 -1.42 31.53
N SER A 139 10.64 -2.68 31.21
CA SER A 139 11.60 -3.66 30.72
C SER A 139 11.21 -4.14 29.32
N GLY A 140 12.15 -4.78 28.62
CA GLY A 140 11.96 -5.21 27.25
C GLY A 140 12.23 -4.12 26.21
N VAL A 141 11.89 -4.42 24.96
CA VAL A 141 12.00 -3.51 23.82
C VAL A 141 10.74 -3.62 22.96
N PRO A 142 10.29 -2.54 22.30
CA PRO A 142 9.18 -2.62 21.36
C PRO A 142 9.44 -3.66 20.28
N SER A 143 8.53 -4.61 20.14
CA SER A 143 8.53 -5.61 19.06
C SER A 143 8.20 -4.92 17.75
N ALA A 144 8.83 -5.38 16.66
CA ALA A 144 8.49 -4.92 15.33
C ALA A 144 7.01 -5.23 15.01
N GLN A 145 6.33 -4.27 14.40
CA GLN A 145 4.95 -4.39 13.93
C GLN A 145 4.94 -4.52 12.41
N THR A 146 3.79 -4.84 11.82
CA THR A 146 3.64 -4.95 10.36
C THR A 146 2.67 -3.88 9.88
N ALA A 147 3.02 -3.16 8.80
CA ALA A 147 2.18 -2.12 8.22
C ALA A 147 0.77 -2.67 7.87
N GLY A 148 -0.26 -1.88 8.19
CA GLY A 148 -1.66 -2.23 7.96
C GLY A 148 -2.25 -3.24 8.96
N ILE A 149 -1.46 -3.79 9.88
CA ILE A 149 -1.94 -4.73 10.91
C ILE A 149 -2.16 -4.00 12.24
N PRO A 150 -3.37 -4.04 12.82
CA PRO A 150 -3.63 -3.41 14.11
C PRO A 150 -2.89 -4.14 15.25
N PHE A 151 -2.39 -3.37 16.21
CA PHE A 151 -1.80 -3.89 17.44
C PHE A 151 -2.19 -3.02 18.65
N THR A 152 -2.14 -3.61 19.84
CA THR A 152 -2.53 -2.95 21.08
C THR A 152 -1.33 -2.35 21.79
N MET A 153 -1.47 -1.10 22.24
CA MET A 153 -0.56 -0.45 23.18
C MET A 153 -1.26 -0.10 24.47
N SER A 154 -0.53 -0.17 25.58
CA SER A 154 -1.08 0.11 26.91
C SER A 154 -0.61 1.48 27.40
N VAL A 155 -1.53 2.30 27.88
CA VAL A 155 -1.25 3.59 28.51
C VAL A 155 -1.62 3.50 29.99
N ASN A 156 -0.64 3.70 30.86
CA ASN A 156 -0.82 3.69 32.31
C ASN A 156 -0.62 5.09 32.89
N ALA A 157 -1.54 5.54 33.74
CA ALA A 157 -1.29 6.64 34.66
C ALA A 157 -0.41 6.16 35.81
N VAL A 158 0.76 6.77 35.97
CA VAL A 158 1.74 6.31 36.95
C VAL A 158 2.25 7.42 37.88
N ASP A 159 2.74 7.00 39.03
CA ASP A 159 3.44 7.86 39.97
C ASP A 159 4.90 8.11 39.55
N ALA A 160 5.66 8.81 40.41
CA ALA A 160 7.07 9.11 40.16
C ALA A 160 7.94 7.85 39.97
N PHE A 161 7.56 6.74 40.61
CA PHE A 161 8.25 5.46 40.62
C PHE A 161 7.65 4.44 39.63
N TRP A 162 6.80 4.90 38.70
CA TRP A 162 6.19 4.06 37.66
C TRP A 162 5.19 3.01 38.19
N ASN A 163 4.64 3.21 39.39
CA ASN A 163 3.51 2.42 39.86
C ASN A 163 2.22 2.95 39.23
N VAL A 164 1.37 2.04 38.76
CA VAL A 164 0.04 2.40 38.23
C VAL A 164 -0.81 2.99 39.35
N VAL A 165 -1.45 4.13 39.08
CA VAL A 165 -2.35 4.83 40.01
C VAL A 165 -3.79 4.51 39.61
N PRO A 166 -4.47 3.58 40.32
CA PRO A 166 -5.71 2.97 39.84
C PRO A 166 -6.92 3.91 39.82
N ASP A 167 -6.91 4.97 40.64
CA ASP A 167 -8.04 5.89 40.78
C ASP A 167 -8.09 6.96 39.67
N ILE A 168 -7.12 6.96 38.74
CA ILE A 168 -7.10 7.90 37.62
C ILE A 168 -8.02 7.38 36.50
N ALA A 169 -9.01 8.22 36.15
CA ALA A 169 -9.99 7.97 35.09
C ALA A 169 -9.91 9.01 33.95
N ASN A 170 -8.79 9.72 33.83
CA ASN A 170 -8.57 10.75 32.81
C ASN A 170 -8.68 10.18 31.39
N GLN A 171 -9.04 11.04 30.44
CA GLN A 171 -8.95 10.69 29.02
C GLN A 171 -7.53 10.87 28.49
N VAL A 172 -7.09 9.91 27.68
CA VAL A 172 -5.80 9.92 26.98
C VAL A 172 -6.01 9.89 25.48
N SER A 173 -5.12 10.57 24.75
CA SER A 173 -5.03 10.54 23.29
C SER A 173 -3.71 9.94 22.84
N MET A 174 -3.64 9.56 21.57
CA MET A 174 -2.44 9.04 20.95
C MET A 174 -2.13 9.76 19.64
N THR A 175 -0.85 10.02 19.40
CA THR A 175 -0.34 10.61 18.17
C THR A 175 0.90 9.86 17.71
N THR A 176 1.16 9.87 16.40
CA THR A 176 2.32 9.19 15.82
C THR A 176 2.89 10.02 14.67
N THR A 177 4.18 9.80 14.36
CA THR A 177 4.84 10.38 13.19
C THR A 177 4.44 9.72 11.87
N ASP A 178 3.77 8.57 11.93
CA ASP A 178 3.12 7.97 10.77
C ASP A 178 1.83 8.73 10.43
N PHE A 179 1.89 9.58 9.41
CA PHE A 179 0.75 10.44 9.03
C PHE A 179 -0.40 9.70 8.36
N LEU A 180 -0.20 8.43 7.98
CA LEU A 180 -1.24 7.57 7.43
C LEU A 180 -1.82 6.62 8.48
N ALA A 181 -1.28 6.60 9.71
CA ALA A 181 -1.74 5.70 10.75
C ALA A 181 -3.21 5.94 11.13
N ASP A 182 -3.93 4.85 11.37
CA ASP A 182 -5.22 4.91 12.04
C ASP A 182 -4.98 4.87 13.55
N VAL A 183 -5.10 6.04 14.18
CA VAL A 183 -5.06 6.18 15.63
C VAL A 183 -6.47 6.12 16.22
N PRO A 184 -6.67 5.46 17.36
CA PRO A 184 -7.98 5.34 17.98
C PRO A 184 -8.44 6.68 18.55
N ALA A 185 -9.75 6.83 18.72
CA ALA A 185 -10.33 7.95 19.46
C ALA A 185 -9.83 7.98 20.92
N ASN A 186 -9.91 9.15 21.56
CA ASN A 186 -9.53 9.32 22.96
C ASN A 186 -10.28 8.32 23.86
N GLN A 187 -9.58 7.72 24.80
CA GLN A 187 -10.16 6.75 25.74
C GLN A 187 -9.92 7.16 27.18
N ALA A 188 -10.89 6.89 28.04
CA ALA A 188 -10.72 7.04 29.48
C ALA A 188 -9.87 5.88 30.04
N LEU A 189 -9.02 6.21 31.01
CA LEU A 189 -8.33 5.21 31.82
C LEU A 189 -9.34 4.50 32.73
N ILE A 190 -9.20 3.18 32.88
CA ILE A 190 -9.99 2.35 33.79
C ILE A 190 -9.01 1.61 34.69
N GLY A 191 -9.10 1.83 36.00
CA GLY A 191 -8.10 1.30 36.93
C GLY A 191 -6.70 1.85 36.66
N GLY A 192 -6.60 3.10 36.17
CA GLY A 192 -5.33 3.74 35.81
C GLY A 192 -4.73 3.28 34.47
N THR A 193 -5.40 2.43 33.69
CA THR A 193 -4.89 1.90 32.42
C THR A 193 -5.90 2.02 31.28
N ALA A 194 -5.42 2.27 30.05
CA ALA A 194 -6.18 2.16 28.81
C ALA A 194 -5.40 1.33 27.79
N ASN A 195 -6.09 0.50 27.02
CA ASN A 195 -5.51 -0.28 25.94
C ASN A 195 -6.03 0.24 24.60
N LEU A 196 -5.14 0.82 23.81
CA LEU A 196 -5.45 1.52 22.57
C LEU A 196 -4.96 0.68 21.37
N SER A 197 -5.85 0.39 20.43
CA SER A 197 -5.54 -0.32 19.19
C SER A 197 -5.10 0.67 18.12
N VAL A 198 -3.90 0.51 17.59
CA VAL A 198 -3.30 1.39 16.56
C VAL A 198 -2.97 0.57 15.32
N THR A 199 -3.21 1.14 14.15
CA THR A 199 -2.75 0.57 12.88
C THR A 199 -1.76 1.54 12.24
N LEU A 200 -0.47 1.17 12.23
CA LEU A 200 0.56 1.92 11.51
C LEU A 200 0.55 1.49 10.05
N ARG A 201 0.66 2.44 9.12
CA ARG A 201 0.57 2.21 7.67
C ARG A 201 1.88 2.44 6.93
N LEU A 202 2.78 3.27 7.44
CA LEU A 202 4.09 3.50 6.82
C LEU A 202 5.13 2.53 7.38
N ALA A 203 5.77 1.78 6.49
CA ALA A 203 6.91 0.94 6.86
C ALA A 203 8.14 1.79 7.20
N GLY A 204 9.01 1.26 8.06
CA GLY A 204 10.21 1.93 8.55
C GLY A 204 10.20 2.09 10.06
N SER A 205 10.38 3.32 10.55
CA SER A 205 10.44 3.63 11.97
C SER A 205 9.44 4.73 12.31
N THR A 206 8.69 4.56 13.39
CA THR A 206 7.77 5.60 13.88
C THR A 206 7.94 5.87 15.38
N ILE A 207 7.54 7.07 15.78
CA ILE A 207 7.39 7.49 17.17
C ILE A 207 5.90 7.45 17.51
N VAL A 208 5.57 7.02 18.73
CA VAL A 208 4.21 7.12 19.26
C VAL A 208 4.23 7.83 20.61
N THR A 209 3.30 8.78 20.78
CA THR A 209 3.15 9.58 21.99
C THR A 209 1.72 9.46 22.50
N ALA A 210 1.57 9.16 23.80
CA ALA A 210 0.32 9.22 24.53
C ALA A 210 0.29 10.44 25.44
N THR A 211 -0.79 11.22 25.36
CA THR A 211 -0.96 12.47 26.11
C THR A 211 -2.23 12.39 26.95
N ASP A 212 -2.17 12.91 28.17
CA ASP A 212 -3.36 13.11 29.00
C ASP A 212 -4.08 14.37 28.51
N VAL A 213 -5.28 14.20 27.96
CA VAL A 213 -6.07 15.32 27.41
C VAL A 213 -7.00 15.93 28.44
N THR A 214 -7.18 15.29 29.60
CA THR A 214 -7.93 15.85 30.74
C THR A 214 -7.03 16.78 31.56
N ASP A 215 -5.76 16.41 31.72
CA ASP A 215 -4.74 17.20 32.41
C ASP A 215 -3.44 17.25 31.59
N GLY A 216 -3.32 18.28 30.75
CA GLY A 216 -2.15 18.51 29.91
C GLY A 216 -0.86 18.86 30.66
N SER A 217 -0.88 18.96 32.00
CA SER A 217 0.32 19.17 32.80
C SER A 217 1.10 17.86 33.04
N LYS A 218 0.51 16.70 32.74
CA LYS A 218 1.14 15.39 32.97
C LYS A 218 2.17 15.11 31.89
N THR A 219 3.33 14.59 32.29
CA THR A 219 4.36 14.22 31.33
C THR A 219 3.85 13.12 30.39
N PRO A 220 3.90 13.31 29.06
CA PRO A 220 3.46 12.30 28.09
C PRO A 220 4.26 11.00 28.16
N GLY A 221 3.62 9.90 27.77
CA GLY A 221 4.29 8.62 27.54
C GLY A 221 4.78 8.55 26.10
N VAL A 222 6.08 8.32 25.89
CA VAL A 222 6.67 8.28 24.54
C VAL A 222 7.32 6.92 24.29
N ILE A 223 7.11 6.39 23.09
CA ILE A 223 7.91 5.31 22.51
C ILE A 223 8.70 5.92 21.33
N PRO A 224 10.03 6.09 21.48
CA PRO A 224 10.84 6.83 20.51
C PRO A 224 11.13 6.04 19.24
N LEU A 225 10.88 4.73 19.24
CA LEU A 225 11.10 3.87 18.10
C LEU A 225 10.21 2.64 18.16
N ILE A 226 9.35 2.50 17.15
CA ILE A 226 8.70 1.24 16.77
C ILE A 226 9.15 0.94 15.34
N VAL A 227 9.69 -0.26 15.13
CA VAL A 227 9.99 -0.77 13.79
C VAL A 227 8.70 -1.26 13.15
N VAL A 228 8.39 -0.80 11.94
CA VAL A 228 7.25 -1.22 11.14
C VAL A 228 7.76 -1.92 9.89
N ASN A 229 7.56 -3.22 9.81
CA ASN A 229 7.88 -4.02 8.64
C ASN A 229 6.84 -3.77 7.54
N VAL A 230 7.29 -3.88 6.29
CA VAL A 230 6.37 -3.92 5.14
C VAL A 230 5.43 -5.13 5.29
N GLY A 231 4.17 -4.96 4.91
CA GLY A 231 3.20 -6.04 4.87
C GLY A 231 3.43 -7.03 3.72
N ASP A 232 2.57 -8.04 3.64
CA ASP A 232 2.57 -8.96 2.50
C ASP A 232 2.19 -8.22 1.21
N LYS A 233 2.79 -8.64 0.09
CA LYS A 233 2.45 -8.13 -1.25
C LYS A 233 0.95 -8.27 -1.51
N ALA A 234 0.32 -7.21 -1.99
CA ALA A 234 -1.11 -7.16 -2.23
C ALA A 234 -1.48 -6.55 -3.58
N GLN A 235 -0.71 -5.57 -4.07
CA GLN A 235 -1.10 -4.78 -5.23
C GLN A 235 0.10 -4.35 -6.09
N LEU A 236 -0.22 -3.95 -7.32
CA LEU A 236 0.69 -3.30 -8.24
C LEU A 236 0.36 -1.81 -8.31
N THR A 237 1.35 -0.97 -8.58
CA THR A 237 1.13 0.42 -8.99
C THR A 237 2.16 0.87 -10.01
N PHE A 238 1.85 1.90 -10.81
CA PHE A 238 2.82 2.51 -11.71
C PHE A 238 3.66 3.54 -10.96
N GLY A 239 4.87 3.16 -10.56
CA GLY A 239 5.86 4.08 -9.97
C GLY A 239 6.45 5.07 -10.98
N GLN A 240 6.53 4.67 -12.25
CA GLN A 240 6.77 5.56 -13.38
C GLN A 240 5.73 5.29 -14.47
N GLN A 241 5.00 6.34 -14.86
CA GLN A 241 4.02 6.28 -15.93
C GLN A 241 4.72 6.20 -17.31
N PRO A 242 4.11 5.55 -18.32
CA PRO A 242 4.57 5.67 -19.70
C PRO A 242 4.44 7.12 -20.21
N SER A 243 5.12 7.45 -21.31
CA SER A 243 4.98 8.77 -21.91
C SER A 243 3.55 9.03 -22.38
N VAL A 244 3.04 10.25 -22.19
CA VAL A 244 1.65 10.64 -22.55
C VAL A 244 1.37 10.59 -24.05
N THR A 245 2.41 10.62 -24.88
CA THR A 245 2.34 10.47 -26.33
C THR A 245 3.35 9.43 -26.81
N ALA A 246 3.04 8.76 -27.91
CA ALA A 246 3.95 7.86 -28.60
C ALA A 246 3.73 7.90 -30.12
N THR A 247 4.68 7.36 -30.88
CA THR A 247 4.55 7.14 -32.33
C THR A 247 4.47 5.63 -32.57
N ALA A 248 3.58 5.21 -33.46
CA ALA A 248 3.39 3.80 -33.82
C ALA A 248 4.74 3.13 -34.16
N GLY A 249 5.00 1.99 -33.50
CA GLY A 249 6.23 1.21 -33.65
C GLY A 249 7.49 1.80 -33.01
N VAL A 250 7.40 2.97 -32.36
CA VAL A 250 8.52 3.60 -31.63
C VAL A 250 8.37 3.36 -30.13
N ALA A 251 9.46 3.01 -29.47
CA ALA A 251 9.50 2.87 -28.01
C ALA A 251 9.01 4.14 -27.31
N PHE A 252 8.21 3.98 -26.26
CA PHE A 252 7.76 5.09 -25.43
C PHE A 252 8.96 5.87 -24.90
N ALA A 253 8.89 7.20 -24.98
CA ALA A 253 10.00 8.06 -24.55
C ALA A 253 10.28 7.92 -23.05
N THR A 254 9.21 7.73 -22.26
CA THR A 254 9.28 7.33 -20.85
C THR A 254 8.79 5.90 -20.75
N GLN A 255 9.66 5.01 -20.26
CA GLN A 255 9.32 3.61 -20.07
C GLN A 255 8.61 3.41 -18.73
N PRO A 256 7.58 2.54 -18.67
CA PRO A 256 6.84 2.30 -17.44
C PRO A 256 7.67 1.51 -16.42
N VAL A 257 7.50 1.85 -15.14
CA VAL A 257 8.03 1.11 -14.00
C VAL A 257 6.87 0.77 -13.07
N VAL A 258 6.77 -0.50 -12.69
CA VAL A 258 5.71 -1.00 -11.82
C VAL A 258 6.30 -1.41 -10.48
N TYR A 259 5.67 -0.96 -9.40
CA TYR A 259 6.00 -1.34 -8.02
C TYR A 259 5.06 -2.43 -7.54
N ILE A 260 5.59 -3.37 -6.75
CA ILE A 260 4.84 -4.35 -5.97
C ILE A 260 4.74 -3.80 -4.55
N GLU A 261 3.53 -3.54 -4.11
CA GLU A 261 3.25 -2.90 -2.82
C GLU A 261 2.39 -3.79 -1.92
N ASP A 262 2.49 -3.55 -0.62
CA ASP A 262 1.54 -4.09 0.36
C ASP A 262 0.18 -3.36 0.27
N SER A 263 -0.80 -3.79 1.07
CA SER A 263 -2.14 -3.20 1.09
C SER A 263 -2.18 -1.75 1.62
N SER A 264 -1.10 -1.29 2.23
CA SER A 264 -0.96 0.10 2.74
C SER A 264 -0.17 1.00 1.78
N GLY A 265 0.27 0.48 0.63
CA GLY A 265 1.00 1.23 -0.39
C GLY A 265 2.52 1.32 -0.14
N ASN A 266 3.07 0.46 0.72
CA ASN A 266 4.53 0.39 0.90
C ASN A 266 5.14 -0.57 -0.13
N LEU A 267 6.25 -0.16 -0.74
CA LEU A 267 7.04 -1.04 -1.62
C LEU A 267 7.52 -2.28 -0.85
N VAL A 268 7.35 -3.47 -1.44
CA VAL A 268 7.78 -4.76 -0.86
C VAL A 268 9.16 -5.14 -1.41
N PRO A 269 10.27 -4.83 -0.70
CA PRO A 269 11.63 -4.98 -1.25
C PRO A 269 12.06 -6.44 -1.45
N THR A 270 11.37 -7.39 -0.82
CA THR A 270 11.62 -8.82 -0.97
C THR A 270 10.85 -9.45 -2.13
N ALA A 271 9.92 -8.71 -2.75
CA ALA A 271 9.13 -9.22 -3.86
C ALA A 271 9.96 -9.31 -5.15
N SER A 272 9.79 -10.44 -5.85
CA SER A 272 10.49 -10.78 -7.10
C SER A 272 9.55 -11.28 -8.20
N ASP A 273 8.25 -11.02 -8.05
CA ASP A 273 7.23 -11.50 -8.97
C ASP A 273 7.43 -10.97 -10.40
N SER A 274 7.02 -11.78 -11.38
CA SER A 274 7.01 -11.37 -12.79
C SER A 274 5.75 -10.55 -13.10
N VAL A 275 5.95 -9.33 -13.61
CA VAL A 275 4.89 -8.40 -14.00
C VAL A 275 4.76 -8.36 -15.52
N THR A 276 3.53 -8.36 -16.02
CA THR A 276 3.22 -8.22 -17.46
C THR A 276 2.36 -6.98 -17.70
N LEU A 277 2.65 -6.24 -18.76
CA LEU A 277 1.87 -5.12 -19.27
C LEU A 277 1.05 -5.55 -20.48
N THR A 278 -0.21 -5.10 -20.52
CA THR A 278 -1.14 -5.33 -21.64
C THR A 278 -1.87 -4.03 -21.97
N ALA A 279 -2.20 -3.81 -23.25
CA ALA A 279 -2.82 -2.58 -23.72
C ALA A 279 -4.36 -2.66 -23.73
N PHE A 280 -5.00 -1.59 -23.28
CA PHE A 280 -6.46 -1.41 -23.19
C PHE A 280 -6.86 -0.08 -23.83
N SER A 281 -8.08 0.02 -24.33
CA SER A 281 -8.62 1.22 -25.00
C SER A 281 -9.36 2.17 -24.04
N ASP A 282 -9.55 1.77 -22.77
CA ASP A 282 -10.30 2.53 -21.78
C ASP A 282 -9.52 2.69 -20.46
N ALA A 283 -9.83 3.77 -19.73
CA ALA A 283 -9.15 4.16 -18.50
C ALA A 283 -9.36 3.17 -17.32
N SER A 284 -10.33 2.26 -17.42
CA SER A 284 -10.53 1.22 -16.40
C SER A 284 -9.78 -0.08 -16.73
N CYS A 285 -9.07 -0.12 -17.86
CA CYS A 285 -8.34 -1.29 -18.33
C CYS A 285 -9.23 -2.56 -18.38
N THR A 286 -10.41 -2.44 -19.03
CA THR A 286 -11.41 -3.52 -19.16
C THR A 286 -11.62 -3.98 -20.60
N THR A 287 -11.50 -3.08 -21.57
CA THR A 287 -11.65 -3.31 -23.00
C THR A 287 -10.26 -3.39 -23.65
N PRO A 288 -9.84 -4.56 -24.16
CA PRO A 288 -8.55 -4.70 -24.84
C PRO A 288 -8.38 -3.67 -25.96
N ALA A 289 -7.14 -3.21 -26.17
CA ALA A 289 -6.81 -2.36 -27.31
C ALA A 289 -6.85 -3.17 -28.63
N ALA A 290 -6.75 -2.49 -29.77
CA ALA A 290 -6.90 -3.13 -31.08
C ALA A 290 -5.81 -4.19 -31.37
N THR A 291 -4.61 -3.99 -30.83
CA THR A 291 -3.46 -4.88 -31.00
C THR A 291 -2.78 -5.18 -29.66
N ALA A 292 -1.86 -6.15 -29.65
CA ALA A 292 -1.06 -6.44 -28.47
C ALA A 292 0.05 -5.39 -28.26
N LEU A 293 0.48 -5.24 -27.01
CA LEU A 293 1.63 -4.40 -26.66
C LEU A 293 2.94 -5.12 -27.01
N ASN A 294 3.88 -4.42 -27.65
CA ASN A 294 5.21 -4.96 -27.89
C ASN A 294 6.09 -4.74 -26.65
N ASN A 295 6.90 -5.76 -26.31
CA ASN A 295 7.79 -5.75 -25.14
C ASN A 295 7.09 -5.52 -23.79
N GLY A 296 5.83 -5.93 -23.68
CA GLY A 296 5.05 -5.85 -22.44
C GLY A 296 5.48 -6.82 -21.32
N GLY A 297 6.62 -7.51 -21.45
CA GLY A 297 7.07 -8.51 -20.48
C GLY A 297 6.58 -9.94 -20.76
N PRO A 298 6.69 -10.86 -19.79
CA PRO A 298 6.90 -10.62 -18.36
C PRO A 298 8.30 -10.07 -18.01
N VAL A 299 8.37 -9.22 -16.98
CA VAL A 299 9.60 -8.71 -16.36
C VAL A 299 9.60 -9.05 -14.87
N GLY A 300 10.65 -9.74 -14.40
CA GLY A 300 10.82 -10.05 -12.97
C GLY A 300 11.14 -8.80 -12.16
N ALA A 301 10.46 -8.60 -11.04
CA ALA A 301 10.77 -7.52 -10.12
C ALA A 301 12.08 -7.77 -9.38
N SER A 302 12.82 -6.70 -9.08
CA SER A 302 13.97 -6.71 -8.17
C SER A 302 13.76 -5.60 -7.14
N GLY A 303 13.84 -5.93 -5.85
CA GLY A 303 13.53 -4.95 -4.82
C GLY A 303 12.05 -4.52 -4.83
N GLY A 304 11.13 -5.37 -5.30
CA GLY A 304 9.74 -5.00 -5.53
C GLY A 304 9.49 -4.12 -6.76
N VAL A 305 10.49 -3.87 -7.60
CA VAL A 305 10.39 -2.98 -8.76
C VAL A 305 10.58 -3.74 -10.07
N ALA A 306 9.60 -3.68 -10.97
CA ALA A 306 9.67 -4.20 -12.34
C ALA A 306 9.83 -3.04 -13.33
N SER A 307 11.00 -2.95 -13.97
CA SER A 307 11.34 -1.88 -14.93
C SER A 307 11.27 -2.40 -16.36
N PHE A 308 10.38 -1.83 -17.16
CA PHE A 308 10.21 -2.23 -18.56
C PHE A 308 11.13 -1.44 -19.49
N SER A 309 11.44 -2.00 -20.66
CA SER A 309 12.27 -1.34 -21.67
C SER A 309 11.78 -1.68 -23.07
N GLY A 310 11.94 -0.73 -24.00
CA GLY A 310 11.53 -0.91 -25.41
C GLY A 310 10.03 -1.08 -25.63
N VAL A 311 9.18 -0.81 -24.62
CA VAL A 311 7.72 -0.92 -24.74
C VAL A 311 7.25 0.02 -25.84
N ASN A 312 6.51 -0.53 -26.80
CA ASN A 312 5.92 0.21 -27.92
C ASN A 312 4.58 -0.39 -28.34
N TYR A 313 3.88 0.33 -29.22
CA TYR A 313 2.56 -0.04 -29.73
C TYR A 313 2.44 0.38 -31.20
N GLU A 314 1.78 -0.41 -32.03
CA GLU A 314 1.78 -0.23 -33.50
C GLU A 314 0.51 0.41 -34.04
N THR A 315 -0.60 0.41 -33.29
CA THR A 315 -1.87 1.00 -33.73
C THR A 315 -2.02 2.43 -33.24
N ALA A 316 -2.43 3.35 -34.12
CA ALA A 316 -2.70 4.73 -33.75
C ALA A 316 -4.07 4.85 -33.06
N GLU A 317 -4.05 4.92 -31.74
CA GLU A 317 -5.22 5.11 -30.87
C GLU A 317 -4.75 5.61 -29.48
N THR A 318 -5.69 5.94 -28.60
CA THR A 318 -5.36 6.19 -27.19
C THR A 318 -5.43 4.88 -26.42
N ILE A 319 -4.35 4.52 -25.72
CA ILE A 319 -4.26 3.30 -24.93
C ILE A 319 -3.97 3.57 -23.45
N TYR A 320 -4.23 2.56 -22.63
CA TYR A 320 -3.88 2.46 -21.21
C TYR A 320 -3.16 1.12 -21.00
N LEU A 321 -2.14 1.09 -20.13
CA LEU A 321 -1.39 -0.11 -19.83
C LEU A 321 -1.91 -0.72 -18.53
N LYS A 322 -2.27 -2.01 -18.56
CA LYS A 322 -2.61 -2.78 -17.37
C LYS A 322 -1.43 -3.62 -16.93
N ALA A 323 -0.97 -3.43 -15.71
CA ALA A 323 0.02 -4.28 -15.06
C ALA A 323 -0.67 -5.42 -14.31
N THR A 324 -0.23 -6.66 -14.53
CA THR A 324 -0.74 -7.86 -13.85
C THR A 324 0.39 -8.75 -13.36
N SER A 325 0.16 -9.43 -12.24
CA SER A 325 1.09 -10.43 -11.68
C SER A 325 0.36 -11.36 -10.72
N GLY A 326 0.13 -12.62 -11.13
CA GLY A 326 -0.55 -13.62 -10.31
C GLY A 326 -1.89 -13.14 -9.73
N ALA A 327 -2.02 -13.19 -8.40
CA ALA A 327 -3.19 -12.77 -7.66
C ALA A 327 -3.12 -11.32 -7.11
N LEU A 328 -2.06 -10.58 -7.41
CA LEU A 328 -1.94 -9.18 -6.97
C LEU A 328 -2.99 -8.32 -7.65
N ALA A 329 -3.52 -7.33 -6.91
CA ALA A 329 -4.43 -6.35 -7.50
C ALA A 329 -3.73 -5.60 -8.64
N ALA A 330 -4.35 -5.60 -9.82
CA ALA A 330 -3.78 -5.01 -11.03
C ALA A 330 -3.81 -3.48 -10.98
N ALA A 331 -2.88 -2.85 -11.72
CA ALA A 331 -2.82 -1.40 -11.90
C ALA A 331 -3.14 -1.01 -13.34
N CYS A 332 -3.73 0.17 -13.54
CA CYS A 332 -3.92 0.79 -14.85
C CYS A 332 -3.09 2.08 -14.92
N SER A 333 -2.42 2.31 -16.05
CA SER A 333 -1.63 3.52 -16.26
C SER A 333 -2.51 4.72 -16.60
N ASN A 334 -1.89 5.89 -16.73
CA ASN A 334 -2.49 7.02 -17.45
C ASN A 334 -2.53 6.75 -18.97
N ALA A 335 -3.29 7.58 -19.68
CA ALA A 335 -3.45 7.49 -21.13
C ALA A 335 -2.13 7.74 -21.89
N VAL A 336 -1.93 6.98 -22.96
CA VAL A 336 -0.89 7.18 -23.97
C VAL A 336 -1.58 7.42 -25.32
N ALA A 337 -1.45 8.62 -25.88
CA ALA A 337 -1.94 8.92 -27.21
C ALA A 337 -0.91 8.46 -28.25
N VAL A 338 -1.18 7.33 -28.91
CA VAL A 338 -0.31 6.78 -29.96
C VAL A 338 -0.71 7.38 -31.31
N GLY A 339 0.18 8.17 -31.90
CA GLY A 339 0.02 8.71 -33.24
C GLY A 339 0.56 7.76 -34.32
N PRO A 340 0.11 7.92 -35.57
CA PRO A 340 0.64 7.17 -36.71
C PRO A 340 2.12 7.45 -36.92
N ALA A 341 2.84 6.48 -37.50
CA ALA A 341 4.21 6.68 -37.96
C ALA A 341 4.24 7.50 -39.27
N ALA A 342 5.43 7.71 -39.82
CA ALA A 342 5.59 8.39 -41.10
C ALA A 342 4.84 7.65 -42.21
N LYS A 343 4.21 8.40 -43.12
CA LYS A 343 3.53 7.86 -44.31
C LYS A 343 4.44 6.97 -45.15
N THR A 344 3.92 5.84 -45.60
CA THR A 344 4.65 4.89 -46.47
C THR A 344 3.82 4.36 -47.62
N LYS A 345 2.49 4.48 -47.57
CA LYS A 345 1.59 3.94 -48.60
C LYS A 345 0.32 4.78 -48.77
N LEU A 346 -0.24 4.72 -49.97
CA LEU A 346 -1.61 5.13 -50.24
C LEU A 346 -2.49 3.88 -50.24
N VAL A 347 -3.69 3.98 -49.67
CA VAL A 347 -4.67 2.88 -49.68
C VAL A 347 -6.02 3.47 -50.01
N PHE A 348 -6.72 2.87 -50.95
CA PHE A 348 -8.11 3.24 -51.18
C PHE A 348 -9.00 2.50 -50.18
N THR A 349 -9.73 3.25 -49.37
CA THR A 349 -10.68 2.71 -48.37
C THR A 349 -12.11 2.70 -48.87
N GLN A 350 -12.42 3.50 -49.89
CA GLN A 350 -13.65 3.37 -50.66
C GLN A 350 -13.30 3.22 -52.14
N GLN A 351 -13.78 2.13 -52.72
CA GLN A 351 -13.66 1.86 -54.15
C GLN A 351 -14.67 2.74 -54.91
N PRO A 352 -14.31 3.23 -56.11
CA PRO A 352 -15.28 3.85 -57.01
C PRO A 352 -16.31 2.84 -57.51
N SER A 353 -17.42 3.33 -58.09
CA SER A 353 -18.45 2.44 -58.63
C SER A 353 -17.89 1.53 -59.73
N ILE A 354 -18.18 0.22 -59.64
CA ILE A 354 -17.72 -0.83 -60.58
C ILE A 354 -18.40 -0.78 -61.96
N ALA A 355 -19.22 0.23 -62.20
CA ALA A 355 -19.83 0.57 -63.47
C ALA A 355 -20.18 2.06 -63.44
N ALA A 356 -20.12 2.70 -64.61
CA ALA A 356 -20.54 4.07 -64.81
C ALA A 356 -21.06 4.23 -66.24
N THR A 357 -21.55 5.40 -66.60
CA THR A 357 -21.77 5.77 -68.00
C THR A 357 -20.70 6.79 -68.37
N ALA A 358 -20.11 6.69 -69.57
CA ALA A 358 -19.08 7.62 -70.01
C ALA A 358 -19.59 9.08 -69.91
N GLY A 359 -18.76 9.96 -69.33
CA GLY A 359 -19.08 11.37 -69.08
C GLY A 359 -20.04 11.64 -67.91
N LEU A 360 -20.63 10.60 -67.29
CA LEU A 360 -21.44 10.76 -66.07
C LEU A 360 -20.60 10.53 -64.81
N THR A 361 -20.93 11.26 -63.75
CA THR A 361 -20.32 11.12 -62.42
C THR A 361 -20.47 9.70 -61.88
N LEU A 362 -19.40 9.16 -61.31
CA LEU A 362 -19.42 7.88 -60.61
C LEU A 362 -20.40 7.93 -59.44
N THR A 363 -21.22 6.89 -59.27
CA THR A 363 -22.23 6.85 -58.20
C THR A 363 -21.63 6.57 -56.84
N ILE A 364 -20.48 5.89 -56.80
CA ILE A 364 -19.62 5.76 -55.62
C ILE A 364 -18.30 6.45 -55.96
N GLN A 365 -17.88 7.36 -55.10
CA GLN A 365 -16.65 8.13 -55.27
C GLN A 365 -15.51 7.46 -54.51
N PRO A 366 -14.28 7.48 -55.04
CA PRO A 366 -13.16 6.87 -54.35
C PRO A 366 -12.71 7.71 -53.14
N VAL A 367 -12.29 7.02 -52.08
CA VAL A 367 -11.63 7.63 -50.91
C VAL A 367 -10.25 7.00 -50.79
N VAL A 368 -9.22 7.85 -50.72
CA VAL A 368 -7.82 7.45 -50.56
C VAL A 368 -7.32 7.92 -49.21
N GLU A 369 -6.69 7.03 -48.46
CA GLU A 369 -5.99 7.33 -47.21
C GLU A 369 -4.47 7.27 -47.41
N ILE A 370 -3.79 8.20 -46.76
CA ILE A 370 -2.34 8.20 -46.58
C ILE A 370 -2.07 7.43 -45.28
N GLN A 371 -1.45 6.25 -45.40
CA GLN A 371 -1.20 5.37 -44.27
C GLN A 371 0.30 5.18 -44.02
N ASP A 372 0.63 4.83 -42.78
CA ASP A 372 1.96 4.37 -42.40
C ASP A 372 2.16 2.87 -42.71
N GLN A 373 3.34 2.34 -42.34
CA GLN A 373 3.67 0.94 -42.61
C GLN A 373 2.76 -0.06 -41.86
N PHE A 374 2.21 0.33 -40.72
CA PHE A 374 1.32 -0.48 -39.88
C PHE A 374 -0.15 -0.40 -40.32
N GLY A 375 -0.47 0.47 -41.28
CA GLY A 375 -1.84 0.68 -41.77
C GLY A 375 -2.61 1.75 -41.00
N ASN A 376 -1.94 2.52 -40.15
CA ASN A 376 -2.58 3.65 -39.49
C ASN A 376 -2.75 4.79 -40.47
N ARG A 377 -3.94 5.39 -40.47
CA ARG A 377 -4.18 6.64 -41.18
C ARG A 377 -3.33 7.76 -40.56
N THR A 378 -2.54 8.42 -41.39
CA THR A 378 -1.70 9.55 -41.01
C THR A 378 -2.51 10.82 -40.77
N THR A 379 -1.87 11.88 -40.29
CA THR A 379 -2.47 13.22 -40.16
C THR A 379 -2.01 14.18 -41.26
N ASP A 380 -1.27 13.68 -42.26
CA ASP A 380 -0.75 14.45 -43.39
C ASP A 380 -1.88 15.10 -44.21
N ASN A 381 -1.59 16.30 -44.74
CA ASN A 381 -2.49 17.03 -45.63
C ASN A 381 -1.95 17.08 -47.07
N ASP A 382 -1.16 16.07 -47.47
CA ASP A 382 -0.62 16.01 -48.83
C ASP A 382 -1.73 15.99 -49.87
N SER A 383 -1.43 16.50 -51.06
CA SER A 383 -2.35 16.44 -52.19
C SER A 383 -2.28 15.09 -52.90
N VAL A 384 -3.41 14.40 -52.97
CA VAL A 384 -3.59 13.16 -53.73
C VAL A 384 -4.17 13.50 -55.11
N THR A 385 -3.59 12.90 -56.15
CA THR A 385 -4.09 12.99 -57.54
C THR A 385 -4.45 11.60 -58.04
N LEU A 386 -5.59 11.47 -58.71
CA LEU A 386 -6.06 10.27 -59.39
C LEU A 386 -5.80 10.39 -60.90
N THR A 387 -5.30 9.33 -61.49
CA THR A 387 -5.05 9.20 -62.94
C THR A 387 -5.59 7.87 -63.44
N ALA A 388 -6.06 7.84 -64.69
CA ALA A 388 -6.71 6.69 -65.31
C ALA A 388 -5.71 5.86 -66.15
N PHE A 389 -5.78 4.54 -66.03
CA PHE A 389 -4.95 3.55 -66.73
C PHE A 389 -5.81 2.43 -67.34
N THR A 390 -5.31 1.67 -68.31
CA THR A 390 -6.06 0.55 -68.93
C THR A 390 -5.65 -0.84 -68.44
N ASP A 391 -4.64 -0.91 -67.57
CA ASP A 391 -4.09 -2.15 -67.02
C ASP A 391 -4.06 -2.14 -65.49
N SER A 392 -4.13 -3.33 -64.89
CA SER A 392 -4.17 -3.50 -63.43
C SER A 392 -2.88 -3.12 -62.70
N ALA A 393 -1.76 -2.96 -63.42
CA ALA A 393 -0.52 -2.46 -62.86
C ALA A 393 -0.42 -0.92 -62.93
N CYS A 394 -1.40 -0.24 -63.53
CA CYS A 394 -1.38 1.19 -63.81
C CYS A 394 -0.07 1.65 -64.48
N THR A 395 0.28 0.98 -65.58
CA THR A 395 1.47 1.28 -66.39
C THR A 395 1.14 1.85 -67.76
N ILE A 396 -0.07 1.61 -68.29
CA ILE A 396 -0.57 2.07 -69.57
C ILE A 396 -1.62 3.15 -69.33
N PRO A 397 -1.31 4.45 -69.51
CA PRO A 397 -2.27 5.53 -69.31
C PRO A 397 -3.50 5.35 -70.20
N ALA A 398 -4.68 5.62 -69.63
CA ALA A 398 -5.92 5.58 -70.38
C ALA A 398 -6.01 6.79 -71.32
N SER A 399 -6.69 6.60 -72.45
CA SER A 399 -6.78 7.62 -73.51
C SER A 399 -7.91 8.64 -73.31
N GLY A 400 -8.88 8.33 -72.44
CA GLY A 400 -9.95 9.24 -72.06
C GLY A 400 -9.53 10.20 -70.94
N THR A 401 -10.30 11.28 -70.78
CA THR A 401 -10.06 12.26 -69.72
C THR A 401 -10.75 11.83 -68.43
N LEU A 402 -10.03 11.85 -67.31
CA LEU A 402 -10.58 11.71 -65.97
C LEU A 402 -10.79 13.10 -65.38
N ASN A 403 -12.04 13.52 -65.24
CA ASN A 403 -12.38 14.82 -64.68
C ASN A 403 -12.47 14.74 -63.15
N ASN A 404 -12.10 15.83 -62.47
CA ASN A 404 -12.09 15.96 -61.01
C ASN A 404 -11.18 14.96 -60.27
N GLY A 405 -10.12 14.49 -60.95
CA GLY A 405 -9.09 13.61 -60.38
C GLY A 405 -8.11 14.30 -59.41
N GLY A 406 -8.29 15.60 -59.10
CA GLY A 406 -7.38 16.35 -58.24
C GLY A 406 -6.32 17.16 -59.01
N PRO A 407 -5.33 17.75 -58.30
CA PRO A 407 -4.92 17.44 -56.92
C PRO A 407 -5.97 17.81 -55.85
N LEU A 408 -6.16 16.92 -54.87
CA LEU A 408 -7.02 17.13 -53.70
C LEU A 408 -6.21 16.96 -52.41
N ALA A 409 -6.12 18.01 -51.59
CA ALA A 409 -5.47 17.93 -50.29
C ALA A 409 -6.23 16.98 -49.36
N ALA A 410 -5.53 16.01 -48.78
CA ALA A 410 -6.08 15.17 -47.72
C ALA A 410 -6.42 16.02 -46.49
N THR A 411 -7.48 15.65 -45.77
CA THR A 411 -7.81 16.20 -44.45
C THR A 411 -7.52 15.13 -43.41
N ALA A 412 -6.53 15.37 -42.55
CA ALA A 412 -6.04 14.39 -41.58
C ALA A 412 -5.81 13.02 -42.25
N GLY A 413 -5.05 12.97 -43.33
CA GLY A 413 -4.68 11.74 -44.04
C GLY A 413 -5.74 11.11 -44.94
N GLN A 414 -6.92 11.71 -45.17
CA GLN A 414 -7.92 11.18 -46.12
C GLN A 414 -8.29 12.19 -47.21
N ALA A 415 -8.24 11.74 -48.45
CA ALA A 415 -8.71 12.46 -49.63
C ALA A 415 -9.99 11.79 -50.14
N SER A 416 -11.12 12.48 -49.96
CA SER A 416 -12.44 12.04 -50.41
C SER A 416 -12.83 12.76 -51.69
N PHE A 417 -12.76 12.06 -52.82
CA PHE A 417 -13.04 12.67 -54.12
C PHE A 417 -14.54 12.84 -54.33
N SER A 418 -14.91 13.79 -55.19
CA SER A 418 -16.30 14.04 -55.56
C SER A 418 -16.39 14.50 -57.00
N GLY A 419 -17.53 14.22 -57.65
CA GLY A 419 -17.73 14.62 -59.05
C GLY A 419 -16.82 13.88 -60.05
N LEU A 420 -16.10 12.84 -59.63
CA LEU A 420 -15.21 12.09 -60.52
C LEU A 420 -16.02 11.47 -61.65
N ASN A 421 -15.58 11.68 -62.90
CA ASN A 421 -16.16 11.07 -64.09
C ASN A 421 -15.08 10.77 -65.14
N TYR A 422 -15.36 9.82 -66.03
CA TYR A 422 -14.45 9.42 -67.10
C TYR A 422 -15.16 9.44 -68.45
N GLU A 423 -14.57 10.12 -69.43
CA GLU A 423 -15.25 10.51 -70.67
C GLU A 423 -15.36 9.41 -71.74
N LYS A 424 -14.70 8.25 -71.54
CA LYS A 424 -14.63 7.19 -72.55
C LYS A 424 -15.15 5.86 -72.03
N ALA A 425 -15.85 5.10 -72.88
CA ALA A 425 -16.33 3.76 -72.55
C ALA A 425 -15.22 2.71 -72.74
N GLU A 426 -14.47 2.41 -71.68
CA GLU A 426 -13.46 1.35 -71.60
C GLU A 426 -13.20 0.98 -70.14
N THR A 427 -12.58 -0.18 -69.88
CA THR A 427 -12.13 -0.56 -68.53
C THR A 427 -10.97 0.34 -68.10
N VAL A 428 -11.04 0.87 -66.89
CA VAL A 428 -10.05 1.83 -66.38
C VAL A 428 -9.56 1.41 -64.99
N TYR A 429 -8.31 1.71 -64.67
CA TYR A 429 -7.73 1.53 -63.35
C TYR A 429 -7.33 2.90 -62.82
N LEU A 430 -7.67 3.20 -61.57
CA LEU A 430 -7.28 4.46 -60.96
C LEU A 430 -5.95 4.28 -60.22
N LYS A 431 -4.99 5.15 -60.56
CA LYS A 431 -3.76 5.31 -59.79
C LYS A 431 -3.86 6.56 -58.95
N ALA A 432 -3.81 6.40 -57.63
CA ALA A 432 -3.57 7.48 -56.70
C ALA A 432 -2.06 7.77 -56.62
N ALA A 433 -1.69 9.05 -56.60
CA ALA A 433 -0.33 9.51 -56.39
C ALA A 433 -0.29 10.69 -55.42
N SER A 434 0.70 10.69 -54.52
CA SER A 434 1.01 11.79 -53.60
C SER A 434 2.53 11.81 -53.38
N GLY A 435 3.23 12.80 -53.95
CA GLY A 435 4.69 12.81 -53.99
C GLY A 435 5.24 11.53 -54.65
N SER A 436 6.05 10.76 -53.93
CA SER A 436 6.59 9.46 -54.38
C SER A 436 5.67 8.25 -54.10
N LEU A 437 4.61 8.43 -53.30
CA LEU A 437 3.69 7.35 -52.96
C LEU A 437 2.70 7.11 -54.09
N THR A 438 2.45 5.85 -54.42
CA THR A 438 1.45 5.49 -55.43
C THR A 438 0.65 4.25 -55.01
N ALA A 439 -0.62 4.20 -55.41
CA ALA A 439 -1.46 3.00 -55.29
C ALA A 439 -2.33 2.85 -56.55
N CYS A 440 -2.45 1.63 -57.06
CA CYS A 440 -3.25 1.32 -58.24
C CYS A 440 -4.44 0.42 -57.87
N MET A 441 -5.58 0.61 -58.52
CA MET A 441 -6.76 -0.25 -58.35
C MET A 441 -7.69 -0.30 -59.54
N GLN A 442 -8.59 -1.30 -59.55
CA GLN A 442 -9.54 -1.56 -60.64
C GLN A 442 -10.83 -0.76 -60.57
N LEU A 443 -11.20 -0.15 -61.71
CA LEU A 443 -12.55 0.27 -62.07
C LEU A 443 -13.03 -0.66 -63.21
N SER A 444 -13.95 -1.59 -62.97
CA SER A 444 -14.58 -2.25 -64.11
C SER A 444 -15.56 -1.25 -64.75
N HIS A 445 -15.61 -1.16 -66.07
CA HIS A 445 -16.67 -0.42 -66.77
C HIS A 445 -17.24 -1.38 -67.81
N ARG A 446 -18.48 -1.84 -67.61
CA ARG A 446 -19.18 -2.58 -68.66
C ARG A 446 -19.74 -1.59 -69.66
N ARG A 447 -19.50 -1.88 -70.94
CA ARG A 447 -20.17 -1.25 -72.09
C ARG A 447 -21.67 -1.46 -71.98
N ASP A 448 -22.38 -0.51 -71.38
CA ASP A 448 -23.74 -0.23 -71.81
C ASP A 448 -23.62 0.77 -72.96
N ALA A 449 -23.43 0.21 -74.16
CA ALA A 449 -23.77 0.92 -75.37
C ALA A 449 -25.25 1.27 -75.29
N GLY A 450 -25.56 2.49 -74.86
CA GLY A 450 -26.91 3.04 -74.91
C GLY A 450 -27.47 2.80 -76.30
N SER A 451 -28.53 2.00 -76.37
CA SER A 451 -29.22 1.67 -77.61
C SER A 451 -29.83 2.94 -78.20
N LEU A 452 -29.15 3.53 -79.17
CA LEU A 452 -29.78 4.31 -80.22
C LEU A 452 -30.56 3.35 -81.13
N CYS A 453 -31.70 2.86 -80.64
CA CYS A 453 -32.77 2.34 -81.49
C CYS A 453 -33.98 3.24 -81.28
N GLN A 454 -34.09 4.27 -82.14
CA GLN A 454 -35.35 4.94 -82.39
C GLN A 454 -36.40 3.89 -82.75
N ALA A 455 -37.62 4.06 -82.22
CA ALA A 455 -38.76 3.23 -82.53
C ALA A 455 -38.98 3.10 -84.05
N PRO A 456 -39.46 1.94 -84.51
CA PRO A 456 -40.57 1.96 -85.44
C PRO A 456 -41.73 1.10 -84.94
N ASP A 457 -42.86 1.79 -84.92
CA ASP A 457 -44.22 1.38 -85.29
C ASP A 457 -44.67 -0.09 -85.23
N ARG A 458 -45.90 -0.24 -84.74
CA ARG A 458 -46.61 -1.51 -84.61
C ARG A 458 -46.93 -2.08 -86.00
N ARG A 459 -46.32 -3.22 -86.38
CA ARG A 459 -46.93 -4.39 -87.05
C ARG A 459 -45.86 -5.38 -87.53
N ALA A 460 -46.15 -6.67 -87.29
CA ALA A 460 -45.59 -7.87 -87.94
C ALA A 460 -44.13 -8.31 -87.63
N GLY A 461 -44.00 -9.30 -86.75
CA GLY A 461 -43.36 -10.62 -87.00
C GLY A 461 -41.90 -10.74 -87.49
N ARG A 462 -41.07 -11.31 -86.59
CA ARG A 462 -39.88 -12.19 -86.75
C ARG A 462 -38.55 -11.66 -86.22
N ASP A 463 -38.16 -12.30 -85.11
CA ASP A 463 -36.88 -12.93 -84.75
C ASP A 463 -35.54 -12.22 -84.93
N GLY A 464 -34.78 -12.18 -83.83
CA GLY A 464 -33.33 -12.36 -83.88
C GLY A 464 -32.50 -11.49 -82.94
N CYS A 465 -32.51 -11.76 -81.63
CA CYS A 465 -31.38 -11.40 -80.77
C CYS A 465 -30.96 -12.60 -79.92
N ALA A 466 -29.89 -13.26 -80.35
CA ALA A 466 -29.23 -14.34 -79.66
C ALA A 466 -28.63 -13.86 -78.33
N ARG A 467 -28.97 -14.55 -77.23
CA ARG A 467 -28.26 -14.43 -75.96
C ARG A 467 -26.94 -15.19 -76.06
N HIS A 468 -25.81 -14.49 -75.99
CA HIS A 468 -24.53 -15.12 -75.69
C HIS A 468 -24.33 -15.16 -74.18
N ALA A 469 -24.27 -16.38 -73.66
CA ALA A 469 -23.89 -16.73 -72.31
C ALA A 469 -22.36 -16.73 -72.13
N GLY A 470 -21.94 -16.56 -70.88
CA GLY A 470 -20.58 -16.86 -70.39
C GLY A 470 -19.95 -15.65 -69.71
N TRP A 471 -19.64 -15.76 -68.42
CA TRP A 471 -18.32 -15.49 -67.83
C TRP A 471 -18.38 -15.85 -66.33
N GLN A 472 -17.56 -16.84 -65.96
CA GLN A 472 -17.35 -17.35 -64.62
C GLN A 472 -16.61 -16.32 -63.75
N GLU A 473 -17.03 -16.21 -62.49
CA GLU A 473 -16.35 -15.47 -61.44
C GLU A 473 -15.16 -16.28 -60.91
N TRP A 474 -13.99 -15.65 -60.81
CA TRP A 474 -12.87 -16.09 -59.99
C TRP A 474 -12.43 -14.90 -59.13
N TYR A 475 -12.57 -15.04 -57.81
CA TYR A 475 -11.97 -14.17 -56.80
C TYR A 475 -10.85 -14.96 -56.10
N THR A 476 -9.65 -14.39 -56.10
CA THR A 476 -8.60 -14.53 -55.09
C THR A 476 -7.93 -13.18 -54.94
#